data_AF-A0A350PG15-F1
#
_entry.id   AF-A0A350PG15-F1
#
_cell.length_a   1.000
_cell.length_b   1.000
_cell.length_c   1.000
_cell.angle_alpha   90.00
_cell.angle_beta   90.00
_cell.angle_gamma   90.00
#
_symmetry.space_group_name_H-M   'P 1'
#
loop_
_entity.id
_entity.type
_entity.pdbx_description
1 polymer ?
#
loop_
_entity_poly.entity_id
_entity_poly.type
_entity_poly.pdbx_seq_one_letter_code
_entity_poly.pdbx_strand_id
1 'polypeptide(L)'
;NADVTPLGIGRTSDFYIGGNSSAPARYTSTGAYVDNSALASASRNGMQAFTYDSKDHLAVYSYRADGAGGGNKTGKIYIYDVSDATAPTIVAESPLMGNDTDTFSSIYGDAKVSLNSDGTYNVYALEGVNGLATFTNGALPVVDDPSNLIFSEYIEGSSNNKAIEITNLTDSTVNLQNYRIVQSVNGGGWEYYHTFTTDASIAAGEQYVLLNDAVDASFFAAADADEVLSFPSAVHHNGDDARGIIHIDS
;
A
#
# COMPACT_ATOMS: atom_id res chain seq x y z
N ASN A 1 33.36 -12.43 -23.63
CA ASN A 1 32.78 -11.76 -22.45
C ASN A 1 31.78 -12.69 -21.82
N ALA A 2 32.32 -13.59 -21.02
CA ALA A 2 31.60 -14.58 -20.25
C ALA A 2 31.35 -13.94 -18.88
N ASP A 3 30.12 -13.49 -18.64
CA ASP A 3 29.60 -13.08 -17.33
C ASP A 3 28.07 -12.92 -17.42
N VAL A 4 27.38 -13.93 -17.97
CA VAL A 4 25.91 -14.00 -17.88
C VAL A 4 25.55 -15.41 -17.48
N THR A 5 25.13 -15.57 -16.22
CA THR A 5 24.53 -16.81 -15.70
C THR A 5 23.01 -16.60 -15.67
N PRO A 6 22.18 -17.50 -16.20
CA PRO A 6 20.73 -17.32 -16.21
C PRO A 6 20.18 -17.26 -14.78
N LEU A 7 19.52 -16.15 -14.44
CA LEU A 7 18.81 -15.94 -13.18
C LEU A 7 17.38 -16.47 -13.32
N GLY A 8 17.23 -17.80 -13.33
CA GLY A 8 15.93 -18.47 -13.26
C GLY A 8 15.80 -19.66 -14.20
N ILE A 9 15.55 -20.84 -13.64
CA ILE A 9 15.28 -22.07 -14.36
C ILE A 9 13.77 -22.32 -14.28
N GLY A 10 13.07 -22.12 -15.39
CA GLY A 10 11.64 -22.33 -15.51
C GLY A 10 11.30 -23.11 -16.77
N ARG A 11 11.51 -24.44 -16.73
CA ARG A 11 10.97 -25.41 -17.71
C ARG A 11 11.33 -25.11 -19.18
N THR A 12 10.73 -25.84 -20.12
CA THR A 12 11.05 -25.95 -21.57
C THR A 12 10.88 -24.66 -22.39
N SER A 13 10.70 -23.51 -21.74
CA SER A 13 10.34 -22.22 -22.34
C SER A 13 11.56 -21.35 -22.65
N ASP A 14 11.41 -20.47 -23.62
CA ASP A 14 12.41 -19.47 -23.98
C ASP A 14 12.64 -18.45 -22.85
N PHE A 15 13.78 -17.78 -22.87
CA PHE A 15 14.14 -16.79 -21.86
C PHE A 15 14.62 -15.48 -22.49
N TYR A 16 14.56 -14.39 -21.73
CA TYR A 16 14.95 -13.06 -22.20
C TYR A 16 16.17 -12.55 -21.47
N ILE A 17 17.09 -11.91 -22.20
CA ILE A 17 18.24 -11.23 -21.62
C ILE A 17 18.14 -9.74 -21.96
N GLY A 18 18.16 -8.89 -20.93
CA GLY A 18 18.27 -7.45 -21.07
C GLY A 18 19.66 -7.04 -21.54
N GLY A 19 19.74 -6.16 -22.53
CA GLY A 19 20.97 -5.52 -22.98
C GLY A 19 20.98 -4.04 -22.65
N ASN A 20 22.17 -3.45 -22.54
CA ASN A 20 22.30 -1.99 -22.50
C ASN A 20 21.94 -1.42 -23.88
N SER A 21 20.98 -0.49 -23.91
CA SER A 21 20.60 0.31 -25.09
C SER A 21 19.90 -0.49 -26.20
N SER A 22 19.23 -1.58 -25.86
CA SER A 22 18.37 -2.34 -26.77
C SER A 22 17.13 -2.89 -26.05
N ALA A 23 16.13 -3.30 -26.81
CA ALA A 23 15.10 -4.19 -26.28
C ALA A 23 15.75 -5.47 -25.73
N PRO A 24 15.17 -6.11 -24.70
CA PRO A 24 15.58 -7.45 -24.30
C PRO A 24 15.61 -8.40 -25.51
N ALA A 25 16.64 -9.22 -25.61
CA ALA A 25 16.74 -10.23 -26.65
C ALA A 25 16.14 -11.55 -26.16
N ARG A 26 15.45 -12.27 -27.04
CA ARG A 26 14.89 -13.59 -26.74
C ARG A 26 15.87 -14.69 -27.12
N TYR A 27 15.97 -15.67 -26.26
CA TYR A 27 16.79 -16.86 -26.42
C TYR A 27 15.93 -18.11 -26.23
N THR A 28 16.24 -19.18 -26.97
CA THR A 28 15.58 -20.46 -26.78
C THR A 28 15.83 -21.00 -25.37
N SER A 29 15.01 -21.95 -24.91
CA SER A 29 15.28 -22.69 -23.66
C SER A 29 16.67 -23.36 -23.59
N THR A 30 17.33 -23.54 -24.74
CA THR A 30 18.69 -24.08 -24.88
C THR A 30 19.78 -23.02 -25.01
N GLY A 31 19.42 -21.73 -25.00
CA GLY A 31 20.34 -20.60 -25.03
C GLY A 31 20.73 -20.10 -26.43
N ALA A 32 20.03 -20.51 -27.49
CA ALA A 32 20.26 -19.98 -28.82
C ALA A 32 19.53 -18.63 -28.99
N TYR A 33 20.21 -17.61 -29.53
CA TYR A 33 19.57 -16.35 -29.87
C TYR A 33 18.44 -16.56 -30.89
N VAL A 34 17.30 -15.92 -30.67
CA VAL A 34 16.13 -15.97 -31.57
C VAL A 34 16.00 -14.65 -32.31
N ASP A 35 15.65 -13.58 -31.59
CA ASP A 35 15.40 -12.25 -32.13
C ASP A 35 15.54 -11.17 -31.05
N ASN A 36 15.47 -9.90 -31.48
CA ASN A 36 15.22 -8.79 -30.58
C ASN A 36 13.72 -8.78 -30.27
N SER A 37 13.35 -8.89 -29.00
CA SER A 37 11.94 -9.03 -28.61
C SER A 37 11.14 -7.76 -28.91
N ALA A 38 9.80 -7.89 -28.91
CA ALA A 38 8.87 -6.77 -28.99
C ALA A 38 8.76 -5.95 -27.68
N LEU A 39 9.56 -6.27 -26.66
CA LEU A 39 9.56 -5.58 -25.37
C LEU A 39 10.21 -4.20 -25.49
N ALA A 40 9.82 -3.27 -24.62
CA ALA A 40 10.37 -1.91 -24.60
C ALA A 40 11.91 -1.89 -24.49
N SER A 41 12.55 -1.01 -25.26
CA SER A 41 14.00 -0.80 -25.27
C SER A 41 14.42 0.27 -24.28
N ALA A 42 15.55 0.09 -23.59
CA ALA A 42 16.18 1.17 -22.84
C ALA A 42 17.68 0.97 -22.63
N SER A 43 18.36 2.06 -22.27
CA SER A 43 19.81 2.07 -22.01
C SER A 43 20.21 1.28 -20.76
N ARG A 44 19.26 0.95 -19.89
CA ARG A 44 19.49 0.27 -18.61
C ARG A 44 18.26 -0.54 -18.19
N ASN A 45 18.10 -1.75 -18.71
CA ASN A 45 16.93 -2.56 -18.37
C ASN A 45 17.28 -3.50 -17.22
N GLY A 46 16.73 -3.27 -16.03
CA GLY A 46 16.52 -4.37 -15.09
C GLY A 46 15.26 -5.11 -15.46
N MET A 47 15.33 -6.42 -15.29
CA MET A 47 14.25 -7.33 -15.63
C MET A 47 14.05 -8.29 -14.47
N GLN A 48 12.78 -8.59 -14.19
CA GLN A 48 12.45 -9.66 -13.27
C GLN A 48 11.33 -10.52 -13.85
N ALA A 49 11.58 -11.82 -13.90
CA ALA A 49 10.56 -12.80 -14.19
C ALA A 49 9.82 -13.18 -12.89
N PHE A 50 8.51 -13.40 -13.01
CA PHE A 50 7.67 -13.94 -11.95
C PHE A 50 6.48 -14.67 -12.56
N THR A 51 5.82 -15.53 -11.77
CA THR A 51 4.62 -16.25 -12.20
C THR A 51 3.44 -15.77 -11.37
N TYR A 52 2.33 -15.44 -12.04
CA TYR A 52 1.08 -15.06 -11.42
C TYR A 52 -0.11 -15.63 -12.22
N ASP A 53 -1.15 -16.09 -11.55
CA ASP A 53 -2.34 -16.70 -12.18
C ASP A 53 -2.01 -17.77 -13.23
N SER A 54 -1.06 -18.65 -12.92
CA SER A 54 -0.54 -19.70 -13.83
C SER A 54 0.08 -19.20 -15.14
N LYS A 55 0.41 -17.90 -15.22
CA LYS A 55 1.04 -17.25 -16.38
C LYS A 55 2.43 -16.76 -16.03
N ASP A 56 3.32 -16.80 -17.01
CA ASP A 56 4.67 -16.26 -16.86
C ASP A 56 4.67 -14.78 -17.21
N HIS A 57 5.28 -13.97 -16.35
CA HIS A 57 5.31 -12.53 -16.48
C HIS A 57 6.74 -12.01 -16.42
N LEU A 58 6.95 -10.88 -17.09
CA LEU A 58 8.23 -10.21 -17.14
C LEU A 58 8.03 -8.72 -16.86
N ALA A 59 8.57 -8.27 -15.73
CA ALA A 59 8.70 -6.84 -15.46
C ALA A 59 9.95 -6.32 -16.16
N VAL A 60 9.79 -5.26 -16.95
CA VAL A 60 10.86 -4.59 -17.68
C VAL A 60 10.89 -3.13 -17.27
N TYR A 61 12.00 -2.70 -16.69
CA TYR A 61 12.28 -1.28 -16.49
C TYR A 61 12.74 -0.65 -17.80
N SER A 62 12.08 0.46 -18.17
CA SER A 62 12.40 1.25 -19.35
C SER A 62 12.79 2.66 -18.94
N TYR A 63 14.05 3.00 -19.21
CA TYR A 63 14.61 4.32 -19.05
C TYR A 63 14.13 5.31 -20.12
N ARG A 64 13.81 6.56 -19.73
CA ARG A 64 13.32 7.63 -20.62
C ARG A 64 12.14 7.21 -21.50
N ALA A 65 11.16 6.54 -20.88
CA ALA A 65 9.91 6.19 -21.57
C ALA A 65 9.11 7.40 -22.05
N ASP A 66 9.44 8.61 -21.58
CA ASP A 66 8.87 9.90 -21.97
C ASP A 66 9.50 10.51 -23.25
N GLY A 67 10.60 9.95 -23.75
CA GLY A 67 11.29 10.45 -24.94
C GLY A 67 12.13 11.71 -24.72
N ALA A 68 12.44 12.08 -23.47
CA ALA A 68 13.22 13.28 -23.17
C ALA A 68 14.65 13.22 -23.76
N GLY A 69 15.03 14.24 -24.52
CA GLY A 69 16.30 14.32 -25.26
C GLY A 69 17.56 14.51 -24.37
N GLY A 70 17.39 14.80 -23.10
CA GLY A 70 18.46 15.01 -22.12
C GLY A 70 17.91 14.96 -20.70
N GLY A 71 18.76 14.60 -19.72
CA GLY A 71 18.31 14.28 -18.37
C GLY A 71 18.26 12.77 -18.16
N ASN A 72 18.92 12.28 -17.11
CA ASN A 72 19.13 10.85 -16.90
C ASN A 72 18.13 10.20 -15.92
N LYS A 73 16.91 10.71 -15.81
CA LYS A 73 16.21 10.64 -14.51
C LYS A 73 14.76 10.20 -14.57
N THR A 74 14.21 9.88 -15.74
CA THR A 74 12.85 9.33 -15.84
C THR A 74 12.86 7.86 -16.24
N GLY A 75 11.90 7.12 -15.70
CA GLY A 75 11.73 5.69 -15.93
C GLY A 75 10.28 5.25 -15.90
N LYS A 76 9.99 4.11 -16.50
CA LYS A 76 8.68 3.46 -16.42
C LYS A 76 8.88 1.96 -16.35
N ILE A 77 8.00 1.26 -15.65
CA ILE A 77 8.02 -0.19 -15.57
C ILE A 77 6.82 -0.72 -16.35
N TYR A 78 7.08 -1.68 -17.22
CA TYR A 78 6.07 -2.42 -17.97
C TYR A 78 6.03 -3.85 -17.46
N ILE A 79 4.84 -4.40 -17.25
CA ILE A 79 4.65 -5.81 -16.97
C ILE A 79 4.05 -6.46 -18.20
N TYR A 80 4.75 -7.46 -18.71
CA TYR A 80 4.33 -8.26 -19.84
C TYR A 80 3.86 -9.63 -19.38
N ASP A 81 2.72 -10.09 -19.90
CA ASP A 81 2.41 -11.51 -19.99
C ASP A 81 3.27 -12.09 -21.12
N VAL A 82 4.14 -13.04 -20.76
CA VAL A 82 5.07 -13.72 -21.66
C VAL A 82 4.77 -15.22 -21.77
N SER A 83 3.54 -15.63 -21.42
CA SER A 83 3.08 -17.02 -21.57
C SER A 83 3.20 -17.51 -23.03
N ASP A 84 3.08 -16.59 -23.99
CA ASP A 84 3.58 -16.77 -25.36
C ASP A 84 4.76 -15.81 -25.60
N ALA A 85 5.97 -16.35 -25.56
CA ALA A 85 7.19 -15.58 -25.77
C ALA A 85 7.32 -14.98 -27.19
N THR A 86 6.51 -15.44 -28.17
CA THR A 86 6.47 -14.86 -29.53
C THR A 86 5.58 -13.62 -29.62
N ALA A 87 4.68 -13.43 -28.66
CA ALA A 87 3.68 -12.37 -28.66
C ALA A 87 3.45 -11.80 -27.26
N PRO A 88 4.47 -11.16 -26.64
CA PRO A 88 4.32 -10.59 -25.30
C PRO A 88 3.29 -9.45 -25.30
N THR A 89 2.41 -9.41 -24.29
CA THR A 89 1.38 -8.36 -24.15
C THR A 89 1.55 -7.60 -22.84
N ILE A 90 1.45 -6.26 -22.88
CA ILE A 90 1.47 -5.43 -21.68
C ILE A 90 0.17 -5.65 -20.91
N VAL A 91 0.29 -6.05 -19.65
CA VAL A 91 -0.84 -6.20 -18.72
C VAL A 91 -0.88 -5.09 -17.68
N ALA A 92 0.23 -4.36 -17.50
CA ALA A 92 0.27 -3.18 -16.65
C ALA A 92 1.47 -2.28 -16.92
N GLU A 93 1.33 -1.02 -16.49
CA GLU A 93 2.36 0.00 -16.60
C GLU A 93 2.39 0.83 -15.32
N SER A 94 3.59 1.21 -14.85
CA SER A 94 3.72 2.19 -13.78
C SER A 94 3.41 3.60 -14.31
N PRO A 95 3.10 4.57 -13.44
CA PRO A 95 3.27 5.98 -13.77
C PRO A 95 4.71 6.30 -14.18
N LEU A 96 4.93 7.46 -14.79
CA LEU A 96 6.30 7.96 -15.04
C LEU A 96 6.97 8.22 -13.69
N MET A 97 8.13 7.62 -13.49
CA MET A 97 8.93 7.72 -12.28
C MET A 97 10.09 8.69 -12.49
N GLY A 98 10.46 9.40 -11.42
CA GLY A 98 11.55 10.37 -11.42
C GLY A 98 11.19 11.70 -12.09
N ASN A 99 12.10 12.67 -11.98
CA ASN A 99 11.97 14.00 -12.54
C ASN A 99 13.35 14.50 -12.97
N ASP A 100 13.43 15.16 -14.13
CA ASP A 100 14.67 15.69 -14.67
C ASP A 100 15.30 16.82 -13.84
N THR A 101 14.57 17.41 -12.90
CA THR A 101 15.03 18.55 -12.10
C THR A 101 16.06 18.21 -11.01
N ASP A 102 16.18 16.96 -10.55
CA ASP A 102 17.03 16.63 -9.39
C ASP A 102 18.49 16.34 -9.79
N THR A 103 19.46 17.11 -9.31
CA THR A 103 20.86 17.05 -9.76
C THR A 103 21.64 15.81 -9.30
N PHE A 104 21.16 15.02 -8.33
CA PHE A 104 21.97 13.96 -7.71
C PHE A 104 21.40 12.52 -7.80
N SER A 105 20.19 12.32 -8.33
CA SER A 105 19.62 10.97 -8.47
C SER A 105 19.77 10.46 -9.91
N SER A 106 20.59 9.43 -10.11
CA SER A 106 20.50 8.58 -11.30
C SER A 106 19.74 7.33 -10.91
N ILE A 107 18.59 7.06 -11.52
CA ILE A 107 17.84 5.83 -11.28
C ILE A 107 18.67 4.64 -11.79
N TYR A 108 19.02 3.70 -10.90
CA TYR A 108 19.69 2.47 -11.27
C TYR A 108 18.62 1.43 -11.59
N GLY A 109 18.77 0.75 -12.73
CA GLY A 109 17.70 0.02 -13.40
C GLY A 109 17.20 -1.23 -12.67
N ASP A 110 17.56 -1.47 -11.41
CA ASP A 110 17.16 -2.67 -10.69
C ASP A 110 15.75 -2.50 -10.14
N ALA A 111 14.81 -3.29 -10.69
CA ALA A 111 13.47 -3.42 -10.19
C ALA A 111 13.30 -4.80 -9.53
N LYS A 112 12.82 -4.83 -8.30
CA LYS A 112 12.33 -6.03 -7.64
C LYS A 112 10.80 -6.03 -7.62
N VAL A 113 10.14 -7.14 -7.84
CA VAL A 113 8.69 -7.34 -7.85
C VAL A 113 8.37 -8.33 -6.74
N SER A 114 7.42 -7.98 -5.89
CA SER A 114 6.80 -8.88 -4.92
C SER A 114 5.34 -9.04 -5.26
N LEU A 115 4.87 -10.27 -5.38
CA LEU A 115 3.46 -10.57 -5.57
C LEU A 115 2.75 -10.54 -4.20
N ASN A 116 1.59 -9.89 -4.14
CA ASN A 116 0.73 -9.86 -2.97
C ASN A 116 -0.27 -11.03 -3.03
N SER A 117 -0.81 -11.43 -1.87
CA SER A 117 -1.78 -12.54 -1.77
C SER A 117 -3.10 -12.27 -2.47
N ASP A 118 -3.44 -11.00 -2.68
CA ASP A 118 -4.63 -10.52 -3.40
C ASP A 118 -4.43 -10.46 -4.93
N GLY A 119 -3.25 -10.82 -5.42
CA GLY A 119 -2.93 -10.81 -6.84
C GLY A 119 -2.46 -9.47 -7.39
N THR A 120 -2.36 -8.44 -6.56
CA THR A 120 -1.60 -7.23 -6.88
C THR A 120 -0.10 -7.50 -6.74
N TYR A 121 0.75 -6.58 -7.21
CA TYR A 121 2.20 -6.70 -7.06
C TYR A 121 2.78 -5.36 -6.64
N ASN A 122 3.83 -5.43 -5.83
CA ASN A 122 4.66 -4.30 -5.44
C ASN A 122 5.92 -4.30 -6.30
N VAL A 123 6.19 -3.21 -6.98
CA VAL A 123 7.46 -3.01 -7.68
C VAL A 123 8.36 -2.07 -6.88
N TYR A 124 9.59 -2.48 -6.67
CA TYR A 124 10.65 -1.84 -5.90
C TYR A 124 11.75 -1.43 -6.86
N ALA A 125 11.83 -0.16 -7.22
CA ALA A 125 12.96 0.35 -8.00
C ALA A 125 14.01 0.98 -7.08
N LEU A 126 15.29 0.67 -7.32
CA LEU A 126 16.40 1.31 -6.63
C LEU A 126 16.80 2.61 -7.33
N GLU A 127 16.43 3.75 -6.74
CA GLU A 127 17.00 5.02 -7.15
C GLU A 127 18.43 5.15 -6.61
N GLY A 128 19.32 5.78 -7.38
CA GLY A 128 20.64 6.12 -6.88
C GLY A 128 20.52 6.98 -5.62
N VAL A 129 21.15 6.51 -4.53
CA VAL A 129 21.09 7.02 -3.14
C VAL A 129 19.81 6.62 -2.37
N ASN A 130 19.59 5.30 -2.23
CA ASN A 130 18.76 4.66 -1.20
C ASN A 130 17.27 5.03 -1.16
N GLY A 131 16.66 5.40 -2.29
CA GLY A 131 15.21 5.50 -2.43
C GLY A 131 14.62 4.17 -2.87
N LEU A 132 13.80 3.55 -2.03
CA LEU A 132 12.97 2.39 -2.37
C LEU A 132 11.57 2.90 -2.73
N ALA A 133 11.22 2.96 -4.01
CA ALA A 133 9.87 3.32 -4.44
C ALA A 133 9.02 2.05 -4.60
N THR A 134 7.88 1.98 -3.90
CA THR A 134 6.91 0.87 -3.96
C THR A 134 5.71 1.24 -4.83
N PHE A 135 5.43 0.45 -5.88
CA PHE A 135 4.26 0.65 -6.75
C PHE A 135 3.31 -0.53 -6.66
N THR A 136 2.07 -0.30 -6.24
CA THR A 136 1.00 -1.31 -6.16
C THR A 136 -0.02 -1.07 -7.28
N ASN A 137 -0.50 -2.14 -7.94
CA ASN A 137 -1.60 -2.07 -8.93
C ASN A 137 -3.01 -2.09 -8.27
N GLY A 138 -3.05 -2.05 -6.94
CA GLY A 138 -4.23 -1.74 -6.14
C GLY A 138 -4.10 -0.32 -5.59
N ALA A 139 -5.17 0.20 -4.98
CA ALA A 139 -4.99 1.31 -4.04
C ALA A 139 -3.86 0.92 -3.08
N LEU A 140 -2.94 1.84 -2.79
CA LEU A 140 -1.97 1.62 -1.70
C LEU A 140 -2.77 1.07 -0.52
N PRO A 141 -2.31 0.03 0.20
CA PRO A 141 -2.90 -0.22 1.50
C PRO A 141 -2.88 1.13 2.19
N VAL A 142 -4.07 1.63 2.58
CA VAL A 142 -4.13 2.76 3.48
C VAL A 142 -3.32 2.27 4.65
N VAL A 143 -2.08 2.77 4.76
CA VAL A 143 -1.32 2.60 5.97
C VAL A 143 -2.11 3.47 6.91
N ASP A 144 -3.06 2.85 7.59
CA ASP A 144 -3.69 3.41 8.76
C ASP A 144 -2.54 3.59 9.71
N ASP A 145 -1.93 4.77 9.67
CA ASP A 145 -0.85 5.09 10.56
C ASP A 145 -1.50 5.06 11.95
N PRO A 146 -1.19 4.05 12.79
CA PRO A 146 -1.87 3.83 14.05
C PRO A 146 -1.69 5.02 15.01
N SER A 147 -0.82 5.98 14.66
CA SER A 147 -0.47 7.15 15.46
C SER A 147 -1.35 8.39 15.28
N ASN A 148 -2.37 8.37 14.39
CA ASN A 148 -3.06 9.61 14.01
C ASN A 148 -4.55 9.70 14.39
N LEU A 149 -5.12 8.69 15.05
CA LEU A 149 -6.38 8.83 15.78
C LEU A 149 -6.11 9.25 17.23
N ILE A 150 -6.80 10.28 17.70
CA ILE A 150 -6.75 10.70 19.09
C ILE A 150 -8.14 10.71 19.70
N PHE A 151 -8.24 10.50 21.02
CA PHE A 151 -9.40 10.98 21.75
C PHE A 151 -9.29 12.50 21.86
N SER A 152 -10.02 13.22 21.01
CA SER A 152 -10.04 14.68 21.01
C SER A 152 -10.91 15.22 22.15
N GLU A 153 -11.95 14.49 22.54
CA GLU A 153 -12.75 14.78 23.73
C GLU A 153 -13.08 13.51 24.53
N TYR A 154 -13.10 13.67 25.85
CA TYR A 154 -13.44 12.63 26.82
C TYR A 154 -14.35 13.24 27.90
N ILE A 155 -15.65 13.07 27.76
CA ILE A 155 -16.66 13.75 28.59
C ILE A 155 -17.11 12.84 29.72
N GLU A 156 -16.74 13.20 30.95
CA GLU A 156 -17.27 12.63 32.19
C GLU A 156 -18.18 13.64 32.91
N GLY A 157 -19.39 13.82 32.38
CA GLY A 157 -20.41 14.65 33.01
C GLY A 157 -21.11 13.96 34.18
N SER A 158 -22.02 14.70 34.83
CA SER A 158 -22.84 14.17 35.92
C SER A 158 -23.77 13.07 35.43
N SER A 159 -23.97 12.00 36.22
CA SER A 159 -24.81 10.85 35.84
C SER A 159 -24.43 10.32 34.45
N ASN A 160 -25.36 9.98 33.57
CA ASN A 160 -25.08 9.38 32.26
C ASN A 160 -24.63 10.37 31.18
N ASN A 161 -24.30 11.62 31.54
CA ASN A 161 -23.86 12.64 30.59
C ASN A 161 -22.41 12.39 30.15
N LYS A 162 -22.20 11.38 29.31
CA LYS A 162 -20.88 10.90 28.91
C LYS A 162 -20.78 10.69 27.41
N ALA A 163 -19.63 11.03 26.86
CA ALA A 163 -19.31 10.86 25.44
C ALA A 163 -17.79 10.72 25.25
N ILE A 164 -17.39 10.13 24.13
CA ILE A 164 -16.00 10.08 23.67
C ILE A 164 -15.99 10.53 22.21
N GLU A 165 -15.11 11.47 21.87
CA GLU A 165 -14.86 11.89 20.49
C GLU A 165 -13.49 11.38 20.03
N ILE A 166 -13.45 10.80 18.85
CA ILE A 166 -12.22 10.37 18.18
C ILE A 166 -12.01 11.26 16.96
N THR A 167 -10.88 11.94 16.85
CA THR A 167 -10.55 12.73 15.65
C THR A 167 -9.51 12.00 14.80
N ASN A 168 -9.75 12.02 13.48
CA ASN A 168 -8.77 11.61 12.48
C ASN A 168 -7.92 12.81 12.03
N LEU A 169 -6.68 12.86 12.48
CA LEU A 169 -5.73 13.93 12.13
C LEU A 169 -4.96 13.67 10.83
N THR A 170 -5.29 12.60 10.09
CA THR A 170 -4.65 12.30 8.80
C THR A 170 -5.27 13.07 7.64
N ASP A 171 -4.64 12.95 6.46
CA ASP A 171 -5.12 13.48 5.19
C ASP A 171 -5.96 12.47 4.38
N SER A 172 -6.33 11.34 4.97
CA SER A 172 -7.12 10.29 4.32
C SER A 172 -8.23 9.75 5.22
N THR A 173 -9.20 9.02 4.65
CA THR A 173 -10.26 8.38 5.44
C THR A 173 -9.70 7.16 6.17
N VAL A 174 -9.96 7.08 7.47
CA VAL A 174 -9.58 5.97 8.35
C VAL A 174 -10.75 5.00 8.50
N ASN A 175 -10.49 3.70 8.36
CA ASN A 175 -11.49 2.65 8.56
C ASN A 175 -11.43 2.12 10.00
N LEU A 176 -12.49 2.35 10.78
CA LEU A 176 -12.50 1.98 12.19
C LEU A 176 -12.63 0.47 12.42
N GLN A 177 -12.87 -0.35 11.39
CA GLN A 177 -12.74 -1.81 11.48
C GLN A 177 -11.33 -2.27 11.85
N ASN A 178 -10.32 -1.45 11.56
CA ASN A 178 -8.93 -1.71 11.93
C ASN A 178 -8.61 -1.27 13.37
N TYR A 179 -9.60 -0.77 14.11
CA TYR A 179 -9.41 -0.23 15.46
C TYR A 179 -10.38 -0.82 16.47
N ARG A 180 -9.99 -0.72 17.74
CA ARG A 180 -10.86 -0.99 18.90
C ARG A 180 -10.61 0.01 20.01
N ILE A 181 -11.64 0.31 20.79
CA ILE A 181 -11.45 0.97 22.08
C ILE A 181 -11.21 -0.11 23.14
N VAL A 182 -10.02 -0.15 23.73
CA VAL A 182 -9.73 -0.95 24.93
C VAL A 182 -10.18 -0.23 26.18
N GLN A 183 -10.64 -0.97 27.17
CA GLN A 183 -11.16 -0.42 28.40
C GLN A 183 -10.50 -1.08 29.60
N SER A 184 -10.03 -0.24 30.51
CA SER A 184 -9.65 -0.58 31.88
C SER A 184 -10.77 -0.12 32.81
N VAL A 185 -11.17 -0.99 33.74
CA VAL A 185 -12.27 -0.71 34.65
C VAL A 185 -11.76 -0.75 36.10
N ASN A 186 -11.94 0.34 36.84
CA ASN A 186 -11.36 0.56 38.17
C ASN A 186 -9.86 0.20 38.28
N GLY A 187 -9.06 0.66 37.32
CA GLY A 187 -7.62 0.32 37.21
C GLY A 187 -7.30 -1.15 36.92
N GLY A 188 -8.31 -1.97 36.65
CA GLY A 188 -8.18 -3.40 36.35
C GLY A 188 -7.86 -3.63 34.87
N GLY A 189 -6.58 -3.75 34.55
CA GLY A 189 -6.08 -4.30 33.27
C GLY A 189 -6.68 -3.68 32.00
N TRP A 190 -6.49 -4.33 30.84
CA TRP A 190 -7.14 -3.97 29.58
C TRP A 190 -7.92 -5.17 29.09
N GLU A 191 -9.15 -5.35 29.59
CA GLU A 191 -9.90 -6.62 29.48
C GLU A 191 -11.16 -6.51 28.60
N TYR A 192 -11.65 -5.30 28.34
CA TYR A 192 -12.86 -5.07 27.55
C TYR A 192 -12.57 -4.27 26.29
N TYR A 193 -13.38 -4.49 25.26
CA TYR A 193 -13.17 -3.95 23.93
C TYR A 193 -14.49 -3.44 23.36
N HIS A 194 -14.48 -2.22 22.82
CA HIS A 194 -15.50 -1.76 21.87
C HIS A 194 -15.06 -2.13 20.46
N THR A 195 -15.98 -2.66 19.66
CA THR A 195 -15.78 -2.94 18.25
C THR A 195 -16.74 -2.06 17.46
N PHE A 196 -16.22 -1.31 16.50
CA PHE A 196 -17.01 -0.41 15.67
C PHE A 196 -17.90 -1.17 14.67
N THR A 197 -18.94 -0.51 14.15
CA THR A 197 -19.80 -1.07 13.09
C THR A 197 -19.03 -1.22 11.78
N THR A 198 -19.46 -2.16 10.92
CA THR A 198 -18.73 -2.55 9.69
C THR A 198 -18.48 -1.42 8.69
N ASP A 199 -19.27 -0.36 8.76
CA ASP A 199 -19.25 0.84 7.92
C ASP A 199 -18.62 2.06 8.62
N ALA A 200 -18.20 1.92 9.88
CA ALA A 200 -17.61 3.01 10.64
C ALA A 200 -16.28 3.45 10.04
N SER A 201 -16.21 4.73 9.69
CA SER A 201 -15.01 5.38 9.16
C SER A 201 -15.00 6.85 9.55
N ILE A 202 -13.81 7.45 9.57
CA ILE A 202 -13.62 8.87 9.86
C ILE A 202 -12.93 9.50 8.66
N ALA A 203 -13.57 10.46 7.99
CA ALA A 203 -12.93 11.21 6.91
C ALA A 203 -11.75 12.05 7.42
N ALA A 204 -10.88 12.49 6.51
CA ALA A 204 -9.71 13.29 6.84
C ALA A 204 -10.10 14.58 7.60
N GLY A 205 -9.55 14.79 8.79
CA GLY A 205 -9.83 15.95 9.63
C GLY A 205 -11.18 15.94 10.36
N GLU A 206 -11.98 14.89 10.20
CA GLU A 206 -13.29 14.75 10.84
C GLU A 206 -13.22 13.97 12.16
N GLN A 207 -14.36 13.90 12.84
CA GLN A 207 -14.54 13.28 14.15
C GLN A 207 -15.56 12.12 14.10
N TYR A 208 -15.49 11.24 15.08
CA TYR A 208 -16.45 10.18 15.34
C TYR A 208 -16.85 10.18 16.81
N VAL A 209 -18.14 10.39 17.08
CA VAL A 209 -18.68 10.60 18.42
C VAL A 209 -19.44 9.36 18.90
N LEU A 210 -18.97 8.81 20.03
CA LEU A 210 -19.69 7.79 20.78
C LEU A 210 -20.42 8.46 21.94
N LEU A 211 -21.72 8.23 22.06
CA LEU A 211 -22.60 8.87 23.04
C LEU A 211 -23.28 7.83 23.93
N ASN A 212 -23.41 8.12 25.22
CA ASN A 212 -24.21 7.31 26.13
C ASN A 212 -25.71 7.42 25.76
N ASP A 213 -26.43 6.31 25.65
CA ASP A 213 -27.85 6.30 25.26
C ASP A 213 -28.79 6.99 26.27
N ALA A 214 -28.31 7.23 27.48
CA ALA A 214 -29.02 7.92 28.56
C ALA A 214 -28.48 9.34 28.83
N VAL A 215 -27.77 9.95 27.87
CA VAL A 215 -27.42 11.38 27.93
C VAL A 215 -28.68 12.25 28.01
N ASP A 216 -28.61 13.34 28.78
CA ASP A 216 -29.65 14.37 28.73
C ASP A 216 -29.57 15.10 27.38
N ALA A 217 -30.63 14.96 26.58
CA ALA A 217 -30.70 15.51 25.23
C ALA A 217 -30.59 17.06 25.17
N SER A 218 -30.72 17.75 26.30
CA SER A 218 -30.45 19.19 26.38
C SER A 218 -28.96 19.55 26.38
N PHE A 219 -28.08 18.60 26.72
CA PHE A 219 -26.63 18.76 26.60
C PHE A 219 -26.11 18.31 25.24
N PHE A 220 -26.60 17.17 24.74
CA PHE A 220 -26.17 16.63 23.46
C PHE A 220 -27.30 15.83 22.81
N ALA A 221 -27.64 16.12 21.56
CA ALA A 221 -28.68 15.39 20.85
C ALA A 221 -28.12 14.08 20.30
N ALA A 222 -28.83 12.96 20.50
CA ALA A 222 -28.40 11.65 20.02
C ALA A 222 -28.25 11.56 18.48
N ALA A 223 -28.88 12.47 17.73
CA ALA A 223 -28.75 12.54 16.27
C ALA A 223 -27.42 13.13 15.79
N ASP A 224 -26.68 13.79 16.69
CA ASP A 224 -25.38 14.41 16.40
C ASP A 224 -24.21 13.46 16.74
N ALA A 225 -24.50 12.23 17.15
CA ALA A 225 -23.51 11.20 17.43
C ALA A 225 -23.51 10.12 16.35
N ASP A 226 -22.32 9.60 16.01
CA ASP A 226 -22.16 8.49 15.08
C ASP A 226 -22.58 7.16 15.69
N GLU A 227 -22.39 7.00 17.01
CA GLU A 227 -22.78 5.80 17.73
C GLU A 227 -23.42 6.12 19.09
N VAL A 228 -24.61 5.59 19.33
CA VAL A 228 -25.33 5.73 20.60
C VAL A 228 -25.36 4.38 21.32
N LEU A 229 -24.77 4.32 22.51
CA LEU A 229 -24.39 3.08 23.16
C LEU A 229 -25.10 2.86 24.50
N SER A 230 -25.76 1.70 24.62
CA SER A 230 -26.35 1.21 25.86
C SER A 230 -25.32 0.58 26.81
N PHE A 231 -25.65 0.45 28.09
CA PHE A 231 -24.78 -0.23 29.06
C PHE A 231 -24.65 -1.74 28.77
N PRO A 232 -23.44 -2.35 28.91
CA PRO A 232 -22.14 -1.72 29.18
C PRO A 232 -21.45 -1.27 27.88
N SER A 233 -20.70 -0.15 27.93
CA SER A 233 -19.97 0.34 26.76
C SER A 233 -18.80 1.27 27.11
N ALA A 234 -18.02 1.67 26.09
CA ALA A 234 -16.88 2.58 26.25
C ALA A 234 -17.26 3.94 26.88
N VAL A 235 -18.51 4.37 26.75
CA VAL A 235 -19.07 5.63 27.29
C VAL A 235 -19.79 5.44 28.64
N HIS A 236 -19.55 4.33 29.33
CA HIS A 236 -19.95 4.07 30.71
C HIS A 236 -18.73 4.06 31.65
N HIS A 237 -17.81 4.98 31.45
CA HIS A 237 -16.59 5.15 32.25
C HIS A 237 -16.81 6.04 33.48
N ASN A 238 -16.02 5.88 34.53
CA ASN A 238 -15.99 6.81 35.66
C ASN A 238 -14.59 6.85 36.30
N GLY A 239 -14.23 7.99 36.90
CA GLY A 239 -13.12 8.09 37.87
C GLY A 239 -11.82 7.37 37.51
N ASP A 240 -11.69 6.12 37.97
CA ASP A 240 -10.50 5.25 37.87
C ASP A 240 -10.52 4.26 36.69
N ASP A 241 -11.47 4.41 35.78
CA ASP A 241 -11.48 3.77 34.47
C ASP A 241 -10.46 4.39 33.50
N ALA A 242 -10.00 3.61 32.52
CA ALA A 242 -9.23 4.13 31.39
C ALA A 242 -9.77 3.62 30.06
N ARG A 243 -9.54 4.39 28.99
CA ARG A 243 -9.83 4.00 27.61
C ARG A 243 -8.57 4.20 26.77
N GLY A 244 -8.34 3.29 25.83
CA GLY A 244 -7.28 3.41 24.83
C GLY A 244 -7.88 3.11 23.46
N ILE A 245 -7.38 3.74 22.42
CA ILE A 245 -7.65 3.32 21.04
C ILE A 245 -6.45 2.51 20.56
N ILE A 246 -6.71 1.33 20.01
CA ILE A 246 -5.67 0.45 19.49
C ILE A 246 -5.96 0.13 18.02
N HIS A 247 -4.91 0.06 17.23
CA HIS A 247 -4.94 -0.58 15.92
C HIS A 247 -4.85 -2.09 16.10
N ILE A 248 -5.64 -2.85 15.35
CA ILE A 248 -5.64 -4.30 15.35
C ILE A 248 -5.19 -4.80 13.98
N ASP A 249 -4.12 -5.58 13.94
CA ASP A 249 -3.68 -6.22 12.70
C ASP A 249 -4.68 -7.31 12.31
N SER A 250 -5.22 -7.21 11.10
CA SER A 250 -6.13 -8.20 10.49
C SER A 250 -5.38 -9.45 10.01
#